data_AF-A0A2P7BTW9-F1
#
_entry.id   AF-A0A2P7BTW9-F1
#
_cell.length_a   1.000
_cell.length_b   1.000
_cell.length_c   1.000
_cell.angle_alpha   90.00
_cell.angle_beta   90.00
_cell.angle_gamma   90.00
#
_symmetry.space_group_name_H-M   'P 1'
#
loop_
_entity.id
_entity.type
_entity.pdbx_description
1 polymer ?
#
loop_
_entity_poly.entity_id
_entity_poly.type
_entity_poly.pdbx_seq_one_letter_code
_entity_poly.pdbx_strand_id
1 'polypeptide(L)'
;MCCAIGALLLALITAWRTGSRTLFAWLPGARTSIGFGAAAIALVAGSVIMVEHVSHYAARAQASGRAVFAEFISQPICGGRTAN
;
A
#
# COMPACT_ATOMS: atom_id res chain seq x y z
N MET A 1 -8.78 -8.17 -7.24
CA MET A 1 -8.11 -8.85 -6.09
C MET A 1 -7.28 -7.89 -5.23
N CYS A 2 -6.81 -6.77 -5.80
CA CYS A 2 -6.14 -5.66 -5.11
C CYS A 2 -6.94 -5.04 -3.93
N CYS A 3 -8.27 -4.93 -4.03
CA CYS A 3 -9.09 -4.37 -2.93
C CYS A 3 -9.09 -5.27 -1.68
N ALA A 4 -9.04 -6.59 -1.86
CA ALA A 4 -8.96 -7.55 -0.75
C ALA A 4 -7.59 -7.47 -0.05
N ILE A 5 -6.51 -7.30 -0.83
CA ILE A 5 -5.15 -7.09 -0.30
C ILE A 5 -5.06 -5.76 0.44
N GLY A 6 -5.64 -4.69 -0.09
CA GLY A 6 -5.72 -3.39 0.58
C GLY A 6 -6.48 -3.45 1.91
N ALA A 7 -7.63 -4.12 1.92
CA ALA A 7 -8.41 -4.35 3.14
C ALA A 7 -7.65 -5.20 4.17
N LEU A 8 -6.96 -6.27 3.73
CA LEU A 8 -6.11 -7.10 4.58
C LEU A 8 -4.95 -6.30 5.18
N LEU A 9 -4.28 -5.46 4.39
CA LEU A 9 -3.20 -4.60 4.88
C LEU A 9 -3.70 -3.58 5.90
N LEU A 10 -4.85 -2.95 5.67
CA LEU A 10 -5.47 -2.03 6.64
C LEU A 10 -5.88 -2.75 7.92
N ALA A 11 -6.47 -3.94 7.82
CA ALA A 11 -6.81 -4.79 8.95
C ALA A 11 -5.56 -5.21 9.74
N LEU A 12 -4.47 -5.57 9.06
CA LEU A 12 -3.20 -5.94 9.69
C LEU A 12 -2.58 -4.75 10.43
N ILE A 13 -2.57 -3.56 9.81
CA ILE A 13 -2.03 -2.34 10.40
C ILE A 13 -2.84 -1.90 11.63
N THR A 14 -4.17 -2.01 11.57
CA THR A 14 -5.05 -1.65 12.69
C THR A 14 -4.95 -2.64 13.84
N ALA A 15 -4.96 -3.95 13.57
CA ALA A 15 -4.68 -4.99 14.55
C ALA A 15 -3.29 -4.79 15.21
N TRP A 16 -2.27 -4.53 14.39
CA TRP A 16 -0.91 -4.24 14.85
C TRP A 16 -0.88 -3.01 15.75
N ARG A 17 -1.49 -1.88 15.36
CA ARG A 17 -1.54 -0.65 16.17
C ARG A 17 -2.24 -0.85 17.51
N THR A 18 -3.22 -1.72 17.57
CA THR A 18 -4.04 -1.96 18.76
C THR A 18 -3.32 -2.86 19.76
N GLY A 19 -2.69 -3.95 19.28
CA GLY A 19 -1.95 -4.90 20.14
C GLY A 19 -0.51 -4.47 20.47
N SER A 20 0.12 -3.65 19.63
CA SER A 20 1.53 -3.31 19.82
C SER A 20 1.78 -2.22 20.87
N ARG A 21 0.78 -1.39 21.20
CA ARG A 21 0.94 -0.33 22.22
C ARG A 21 1.29 -0.87 23.61
N THR A 22 0.69 -1.99 24.00
CA THR A 22 0.97 -2.69 25.26
C THR A 22 2.32 -3.42 25.22
N LEU A 23 2.68 -4.04 24.09
CA LEU A 23 3.97 -4.71 23.89
C LEU A 23 5.15 -3.73 23.87
N PHE A 24 5.00 -2.59 23.20
CA PHE A 24 6.04 -1.56 23.10
C PHE A 24 6.23 -0.71 24.34
N ALA A 25 5.27 -0.71 25.27
CA ALA A 25 5.45 -0.09 26.57
C ALA A 25 6.48 -0.84 27.43
N TRP A 26 6.67 -2.14 27.18
CA TRP A 26 7.56 -3.02 27.93
C TRP A 26 8.99 -3.12 27.35
N LEU A 27 9.19 -2.89 26.05
CA LEU A 27 10.52 -2.93 25.42
C LEU A 27 10.80 -1.69 24.55
N PRO A 28 11.53 -0.68 25.06
CA PRO A 28 11.84 0.53 24.29
C PRO A 28 12.73 0.24 23.06
N GLY A 29 13.60 -0.78 23.12
CA GLY A 29 14.45 -1.19 22.00
C GLY A 29 13.71 -1.94 20.88
N ALA A 30 12.53 -2.50 21.15
CA ALA A 30 11.72 -3.20 20.13
C ALA A 30 10.99 -2.22 19.20
N ARG A 31 10.74 -0.98 19.64
CA ARG A 31 10.00 0.04 18.88
C ARG A 31 10.64 0.36 17.53
N THR A 32 11.96 0.52 17.52
CA THR A 32 12.70 0.92 16.32
C THR A 32 12.83 -0.25 15.35
N SER A 33 13.23 -1.42 15.84
CA SER A 33 13.40 -2.64 15.03
C SER A 33 12.10 -3.10 14.38
N ILE A 34 10.97 -3.02 15.10
CA ILE A 34 9.67 -3.32 14.50
C ILE A 34 9.22 -2.23 13.53
N GLY A 35 9.51 -0.96 13.80
CA GLY A 35 9.24 0.13 12.85
C GLY A 35 9.95 -0.09 11.51
N PHE A 36 11.23 -0.47 11.55
CA PHE A 36 11.99 -0.83 10.36
C PHE A 36 11.44 -2.09 9.67
N GLY A 37 11.07 -3.13 10.42
CA GLY A 37 10.45 -4.33 9.86
C GLY A 37 9.14 -4.05 9.16
N ALA A 38 8.26 -3.26 9.76
CA ALA A 38 6.99 -2.85 9.17
C ALA A 38 7.20 -1.98 7.90
N ALA A 39 8.17 -1.06 7.92
CA ALA A 39 8.51 -0.25 6.77
C ALA A 39 9.07 -1.09 5.61
N ALA A 40 9.93 -2.06 5.90
CA ALA A 40 10.48 -2.98 4.90
C ALA A 40 9.37 -3.84 4.27
N ILE A 41 8.46 -4.40 5.08
CA ILE A 41 7.32 -5.17 4.59
C ILE A 41 6.40 -4.29 3.73
N ALA A 42 6.12 -3.06 4.16
CA ALA A 42 5.30 -2.12 3.39
C ALA A 42 5.95 -1.76 2.04
N LEU A 43 7.27 -1.57 2.00
CA LEU A 43 8.01 -1.31 0.77
C LEU A 43 7.97 -2.50 -0.19
N VAL A 44 8.18 -3.71 0.31
CA VAL A 44 8.17 -4.94 -0.51
C VAL A 44 6.76 -5.27 -1.01
N ALA A 45 5.76 -5.24 -0.12
CA ALA A 45 4.38 -5.50 -0.52
C ALA A 45 3.86 -4.41 -1.47
N GLY A 46 4.21 -3.15 -1.20
CA GLY A 46 3.85 -2.00 -2.04
C GLY A 46 4.47 -2.07 -3.43
N SER A 47 5.74 -2.48 -3.56
CA SER A 47 6.42 -2.58 -4.85
C SER A 47 5.84 -3.68 -5.73
N VAL A 48 5.48 -4.84 -5.16
CA VAL A 48 4.83 -5.94 -5.88
C VAL A 48 3.47 -5.51 -6.42
N ILE A 49 2.65 -4.84 -5.58
CA ILE A 49 1.35 -4.31 -5.99
C ILE A 49 1.51 -3.27 -7.11
N MET A 50 2.55 -2.42 -7.01
CA MET A 50 2.80 -1.41 -8.04
C MET A 50 3.20 -2.05 -9.37
N VAL A 51 4.12 -3.02 -9.38
CA VAL A 51 4.58 -3.71 -10.60
C VAL A 51 3.43 -4.33 -11.37
N GLU A 52 2.51 -5.01 -10.66
CA GLU A 52 1.31 -5.61 -11.25
C GLU A 52 0.43 -4.61 -12.00
N HIS A 53 0.42 -3.34 -11.58
CA HIS A 53 -0.49 -2.32 -12.14
C HIS A 53 0.25 -1.24 -12.95
N VAL A 54 1.58 -1.18 -12.89
CA VAL A 54 2.38 -0.12 -13.52
C VAL A 54 2.24 -0.15 -15.04
N SER A 55 2.17 -1.34 -15.63
CA SER A 55 1.97 -1.51 -17.08
C SER A 55 0.63 -0.91 -17.53
N HIS A 56 -0.40 -1.06 -16.69
CA HIS A 56 -1.73 -0.54 -16.95
C HIS A 56 -1.81 0.99 -16.79
N TYR A 57 -1.10 1.55 -15.80
CA TYR A 57 -0.97 2.99 -15.66
C TYR A 57 -0.08 3.60 -16.75
N ALA A 58 0.96 2.89 -17.20
CA ALA A 58 1.81 3.31 -18.30
C ALA A 58 1.02 3.39 -19.61
N ALA A 59 0.18 2.39 -19.90
CA ALA A 59 -0.69 2.40 -21.07
C ALA A 59 -1.69 3.58 -21.04
N ARG A 60 -2.32 3.86 -19.90
CA ARG A 60 -3.23 5.00 -19.74
C ARG A 60 -2.51 6.34 -19.82
N ALA A 61 -1.35 6.47 -19.17
CA ALA A 61 -0.51 7.65 -19.20
C ALA A 61 -0.06 7.99 -20.63
N GLN A 62 0.31 6.98 -21.41
CA GLN A 62 0.65 7.16 -22.83
C GLN A 62 -0.57 7.60 -23.65
N ALA A 63 -1.75 7.04 -23.39
CA ALA A 63 -2.99 7.44 -24.07
C ALA A 63 -3.48 8.84 -23.68
N SER A 64 -3.25 9.27 -22.42
CA SER A 64 -3.67 10.57 -21.90
C SER A 64 -2.61 11.66 -22.03
N GLY A 65 -1.40 11.32 -22.45
CA GLY A 65 -0.25 12.25 -22.51
C GLY A 65 0.21 12.74 -21.13
N ARG A 66 -0.17 12.04 -20.05
CA ARG A 66 0.14 12.43 -18.66
C ARG A 66 1.22 11.52 -18.08
N ALA A 67 1.86 11.96 -17.00
CA ALA A 67 2.77 11.09 -16.25
C ALA A 67 2.02 9.93 -15.57
N VAL A 68 2.67 8.77 -15.47
CA VAL A 68 2.13 7.56 -14.81
C VAL A 68 1.61 7.86 -13.40
N PHE A 69 2.34 8.67 -12.64
CA PHE A 69 1.94 9.08 -11.30
C PHE A 69 0.70 9.98 -11.30
N ALA A 70 0.58 10.89 -12.27
CA ALA A 70 -0.59 11.76 -12.40
C ALA A 70 -1.85 10.95 -12.75
N GLU A 71 -1.70 9.90 -13.56
CA GLU A 71 -2.77 8.96 -13.89
C GLU A 71 -3.18 8.14 -12.66
N PHE A 72 -2.21 7.59 -11.93
CA PHE A 72 -2.42 6.83 -10.68
C PHE A 72 -3.22 7.62 -9.64
N ILE A 73 -2.87 8.89 -9.42
CA ILE A 73 -3.57 9.75 -8.44
C ILE A 73 -4.98 10.11 -8.92
N SER A 74 -5.17 10.34 -10.22
CA SER A 74 -6.49 10.75 -10.74
C SER A 74 -7.50 9.62 -10.81
N GLN A 75 -7.06 8.40 -11.13
CA GLN A 75 -7.93 7.24 -11.33
C GLN A 75 -7.24 5.95 -10.88
N PRO A 76 -7.13 5.74 -9.55
CA PRO A 76 -6.57 4.50 -9.03
C PRO A 76 -7.45 3.31 -9.47
N ILE A 77 -6.85 2.33 -10.15
CA ILE A 77 -7.51 1.11 -10.66
C ILE A 77 -8.17 0.32 -9.52
N CYS A 78 -7.62 0.40 -8.30
CA CYS A 78 -8.15 -0.25 -7.10
C CYS A 78 -9.26 0.56 -6.39
N GLY A 79 -9.56 1.77 -6.86
CA GLY A 79 -10.51 2.71 -6.23
C GLY A 79 -11.97 2.48 -6.59
N GLY A 80 -12.29 1.46 -7.40
CA GLY A 80 -13.68 1.03 -7.62
C GLY A 80 -14.57 2.07 -8.32
N ARG A 81 -14.07 2.80 -9.33
CA ARG A 81 -14.98 3.36 -10.33
C ARG A 81 -15.20 2.33 -11.42
N THR A 82 -16.29 1.58 -11.31
CA THR A 82 -16.91 0.95 -12.48
C THR A 82 -17.18 2.07 -13.48
N ALA A 83 -16.54 1.97 -14.64
CA ALA A 83 -16.88 2.81 -15.78
C ALA A 83 -18.36 2.58 -16.07
N ASN A 84 -19.16 3.63 -15.90
CA ASN A 84 -20.50 3.74 -16.44
C ASN A 84 -20.47 4.93 -17.39
#